data_AF-A0A3C0C969-F1
#
_entry.id   AF-A0A3C0C969-F1
#
_cell.length_a   1.000
_cell.length_b   1.000
_cell.length_c   1.000
_cell.angle_alpha   90.00
_cell.angle_beta   90.00
_cell.angle_gamma   90.00
#
_symmetry.space_group_name_H-M   'P 1'
#
loop_
_entity.id
_entity.type
_entity.pdbx_description
1 polymer ?
#
loop_
_entity_poly.entity_id
_entity_poly.type
_entity_poly.pdbx_seq_one_letter_code
_entity_poly.pdbx_strand_id
1 'polypeptide(L)'
;ELQQQGELSISLGRDHNNQESIIVAARYEDVWNGLRNMLPRFGWQITEYSLTNGTIKVDLDDQEAETYQKQHVDSFALDEEEYVLRVGEENGRCVITFYDEDDKALPAATVDRIYSGFSQALSRELSVSSNEETVD
;
A
#
# COMPACT_ATOMS: atom_id res chain seq x y z
N GLU A 1 -14.29 -21.65 16.42
CA GLU A 1 -12.90 -21.72 15.93
C GLU A 1 -12.25 -20.40 16.28
N LEU A 2 -11.12 -20.43 17.00
CA LEU A 2 -10.39 -19.21 17.37
C LEU A 2 -9.71 -18.71 16.10
N GLN A 3 -10.28 -17.68 15.46
CA GLN A 3 -9.57 -16.94 14.43
C GLN A 3 -8.33 -16.36 15.09
N GLN A 4 -7.18 -16.97 14.81
CA GLN A 4 -5.89 -16.34 15.11
C GLN A 4 -5.88 -15.06 14.30
N GLN A 5 -6.06 -13.92 14.98
CA GLN A 5 -5.63 -12.63 14.47
C GLN A 5 -4.13 -12.79 14.22
N GLY A 6 -3.75 -13.08 12.97
CA GLY A 6 -2.35 -13.14 12.59
C GLY A 6 -1.71 -11.82 12.93
N GLU A 7 -0.53 -11.85 13.53
CA GLU A 7 0.26 -10.64 13.77
C GLU A 7 0.40 -9.90 12.44
N LEU A 8 0.03 -8.61 12.41
CA LEU A 8 0.13 -7.77 11.21
C LEU A 8 1.58 -7.82 10.72
N SER A 9 1.79 -8.42 9.56
CA SER A 9 3.10 -8.56 8.93
C SER A 9 3.07 -7.94 7.55
N ILE A 10 4.00 -7.03 7.29
CA ILE A 10 4.23 -6.42 5.98
C ILE A 10 5.64 -6.80 5.56
N SER A 11 5.80 -7.33 4.35
CA SER A 11 7.07 -7.85 3.84
C SER A 11 7.19 -7.69 2.33
N LEU A 12 8.41 -7.67 1.81
CA LEU A 12 8.65 -7.84 0.37
C LEU A 12 8.43 -9.30 -0.03
N GLY A 13 7.91 -9.49 -1.23
CA GLY A 13 7.69 -10.79 -1.84
C GLY A 13 7.41 -10.64 -3.32
N ARG A 14 6.77 -11.64 -3.91
CA ARG A 14 6.44 -11.63 -5.34
C ARG A 14 5.01 -12.01 -5.59
N ASP A 15 4.42 -11.40 -6.60
CA ASP A 15 3.11 -11.79 -7.11
C ASP A 15 3.17 -13.05 -8.00
N HIS A 16 2.00 -13.50 -8.45
CA HIS A 16 1.86 -14.65 -9.34
C HIS A 16 2.58 -14.51 -10.69
N ASN A 17 2.95 -13.28 -11.10
CA ASN A 17 3.72 -12.99 -12.31
C ASN A 17 5.22 -12.85 -12.04
N ASN A 18 5.67 -13.17 -10.82
CA ASN A 18 7.06 -13.07 -10.37
C ASN A 18 7.59 -11.61 -10.37
N GLN A 19 6.69 -10.63 -10.23
CA GLN A 19 7.01 -9.21 -10.05
C GLN A 19 7.24 -8.92 -8.57
N GLU A 20 8.08 -7.94 -8.24
CA GLU A 20 8.33 -7.57 -6.85
C GLU A 20 7.11 -6.84 -6.27
N SER A 21 6.67 -7.26 -5.10
CA SER A 21 5.41 -6.84 -4.50
C SER A 21 5.53 -6.71 -2.99
N ILE A 22 4.61 -5.96 -2.39
CA ILE A 22 4.45 -5.87 -0.94
C ILE A 22 3.37 -6.85 -0.49
N ILE A 23 3.73 -7.79 0.37
CA ILE A 23 2.84 -8.80 0.95
C ILE A 23 2.39 -8.34 2.32
N VAL A 24 1.07 -8.31 2.53
CA VAL A 24 0.44 -7.84 3.77
C VAL A 24 -0.42 -8.97 4.35
N ALA A 25 -0.10 -9.42 5.55
CA ALA A 25 -0.88 -10.39 6.30
C ALA A 25 -2.08 -9.72 6.98
N ALA A 26 -3.04 -9.28 6.18
CA ALA A 26 -4.32 -8.71 6.61
C ALA A 26 -5.40 -9.01 5.57
N ARG A 27 -6.68 -8.80 5.92
CA ARG A 27 -7.80 -9.01 5.01
C ARG A 27 -7.78 -7.96 3.90
N TYR A 28 -8.28 -8.35 2.73
CA TYR A 28 -8.36 -7.49 1.55
C TYR A 28 -9.06 -6.15 1.83
N GLU A 29 -10.20 -6.17 2.52
CA GLU A 29 -10.96 -4.95 2.82
C GLU A 29 -10.19 -3.98 3.74
N ASP A 30 -9.46 -4.52 4.73
CA ASP A 30 -8.66 -3.71 5.65
C ASP A 30 -7.50 -3.02 4.89
N VAL A 31 -6.78 -3.79 4.06
CA VAL A 31 -5.70 -3.27 3.22
C VAL A 31 -6.22 -2.25 2.20
N TRP A 32 -7.34 -2.56 1.55
CA TRP A 32 -7.97 -1.68 0.57
C TRP A 32 -8.33 -0.32 1.18
N ASN A 33 -9.04 -0.32 2.31
CA ASN A 33 -9.43 0.89 3.01
C ASN A 33 -8.20 1.64 3.53
N GLY A 34 -7.22 0.92 4.08
CA GLY A 34 -5.96 1.49 4.53
C GLY A 34 -5.21 2.22 3.42
N LEU A 35 -5.10 1.62 2.23
CA LEU A 35 -4.51 2.29 1.07
C LEU A 35 -5.28 3.55 0.69
N ARG A 36 -6.61 3.46 0.58
CA ARG A 36 -7.42 4.62 0.19
C ARG A 36 -7.34 5.79 1.16
N ASN A 37 -7.17 5.53 2.45
CA ASN A 37 -7.01 6.56 3.48
C ASN A 37 -5.58 7.10 3.54
N MET A 38 -4.59 6.22 3.38
CA MET A 38 -3.19 6.55 3.55
C MET A 38 -2.64 7.35 2.36
N LEU A 39 -2.89 6.91 1.13
CA LEU A 39 -2.25 7.46 -0.07
C LEU A 39 -2.43 9.00 -0.20
N PRO A 40 -3.64 9.58 -0.02
CA PRO A 40 -3.82 11.03 -0.13
C PRO A 40 -3.07 11.84 0.94
N ARG A 41 -2.77 11.26 2.10
CA ARG A 41 -2.01 11.92 3.18
C ARG A 41 -0.53 12.08 2.85
N PHE A 42 -0.05 11.28 1.89
CA PHE A 42 1.28 11.37 1.31
C PHE A 42 1.22 11.95 -0.10
N GLY A 43 0.18 12.74 -0.39
CA GLY A 43 -0.02 13.48 -1.63
C GLY A 43 -0.18 12.64 -2.89
N TRP A 44 -0.48 11.36 -2.76
CA TRP A 44 -0.88 10.52 -3.89
C TRP A 44 -2.36 10.77 -4.16
N GLN A 45 -2.67 11.53 -5.21
CA GLN A 45 -4.04 11.84 -5.58
C GLN A 45 -4.69 10.64 -6.25
N ILE A 46 -5.69 10.03 -5.61
CA ILE A 46 -6.42 8.91 -6.21
C ILE A 46 -7.32 9.43 -7.34
N THR A 47 -6.95 9.16 -8.59
CA THR A 47 -7.68 9.60 -9.79
C THR A 47 -8.78 8.62 -10.18
N GLU A 48 -8.55 7.32 -9.98
CA GLU A 48 -9.50 6.25 -10.29
C GLU A 48 -9.28 5.05 -9.37
N TYR A 49 -10.34 4.31 -9.02
CA TYR A 49 -10.19 3.03 -8.33
C TYR A 49 -11.34 2.06 -8.64
N SER A 50 -11.05 0.75 -8.52
CA SER A 50 -12.04 -0.32 -8.64
C SER A 50 -11.76 -1.39 -7.58
N LEU A 51 -12.62 -1.49 -6.57
CA LEU A 51 -12.54 -2.51 -5.52
C LEU A 51 -12.61 -3.91 -6.11
N THR A 52 -13.49 -4.12 -7.10
CA THR A 52 -13.69 -5.42 -7.75
C THR A 52 -12.48 -5.88 -8.55
N ASN A 53 -11.77 -4.94 -9.18
CA ASN A 53 -10.57 -5.27 -9.97
C ASN A 53 -9.27 -5.14 -9.16
N GLY A 54 -9.35 -4.65 -7.92
CA GLY A 54 -8.18 -4.41 -7.09
C GLY A 54 -7.27 -3.30 -7.60
N THR A 55 -7.77 -2.31 -8.34
CA THR A 55 -6.94 -1.27 -8.96
C THR A 55 -7.13 0.08 -8.29
N ILE A 56 -6.05 0.77 -7.95
CA ILE A 56 -6.03 2.17 -7.51
C ILE A 56 -5.04 2.92 -8.40
N LYS A 57 -5.54 3.88 -9.18
CA LYS A 57 -4.70 4.80 -9.94
C LYS A 57 -4.45 6.05 -9.12
N VAL A 58 -3.21 6.51 -9.13
CA VAL A 58 -2.78 7.69 -8.40
C VAL A 58 -1.96 8.59 -9.31
N ASP A 59 -2.09 9.89 -9.09
CA ASP A 59 -1.23 10.92 -9.63
C ASP A 59 -0.37 11.46 -8.47
N LEU A 60 0.94 11.47 -8.64
CA LEU A 60 1.87 11.99 -7.64
C LEU A 60 2.26 13.44 -7.99
N ASP A 61 1.74 14.40 -7.24
CA ASP A 61 2.26 15.77 -7.24
C ASP A 61 3.56 15.88 -6.45
N ASP A 62 4.23 17.04 -6.56
CA ASP A 62 5.41 17.44 -5.78
C ASP A 62 5.21 17.13 -4.28
N GLN A 63 5.88 16.06 -3.83
CA GLN A 63 5.82 15.62 -2.44
C GLN A 63 6.89 16.34 -1.63
N GLU A 64 6.47 17.32 -0.84
CA GLU A 64 7.36 17.98 0.10
C GLU A 64 7.93 16.95 1.10
N ALA A 65 9.26 16.91 1.24
CA ALA A 65 9.95 16.04 2.20
C ALA A 65 9.43 16.22 3.65
N GLU A 66 8.86 17.38 3.96
CA GLU A 66 8.19 17.67 5.24
C GLU A 66 6.98 16.77 5.51
N THR A 67 6.25 16.32 4.49
CA THR A 67 5.06 15.47 4.62
C THR A 67 5.43 14.13 5.24
N TYR A 68 6.46 13.47 4.72
CA TYR A 68 6.97 12.20 5.24
C TYR A 68 7.53 12.36 6.66
N GLN A 69 8.25 13.45 6.94
CA GLN A 69 8.81 13.73 8.27
C GLN A 69 7.73 13.97 9.33
N LYS A 70 6.69 14.76 9.02
CA LYS A 70 5.55 15.02 9.93
C LYS A 70 4.79 13.73 10.27
N GLN A 71 4.74 12.81 9.32
CA GLN A 71 4.14 11.50 9.51
C GLN A 71 5.13 10.47 10.08
N HIS A 72 6.37 10.84 10.40
CA HIS A 72 7.44 9.94 10.89
C HIS A 72 7.64 8.68 10.03
N VAL A 73 7.58 8.79 8.71
CA VAL A 73 7.86 7.68 7.79
C VAL A 73 8.95 8.07 6.80
N ASP A 74 9.62 7.08 6.21
CA ASP A 74 10.56 7.34 5.14
C ASP A 74 9.85 7.81 3.86
N SER A 75 10.57 8.55 3.01
CA SER A 75 10.07 8.92 1.67
C SER A 75 9.83 7.67 0.83
N PHE A 76 8.77 7.70 0.02
CA PHE A 76 8.49 6.61 -0.93
C PHE A 76 9.42 6.66 -2.15
N ALA A 77 10.17 7.76 -2.31
CA ALA A 77 11.25 7.94 -3.28
C ALA A 77 10.84 7.62 -4.74
N LEU A 78 9.60 7.97 -5.09
CA LEU A 78 9.04 7.94 -6.44
C LEU A 78 9.10 9.33 -7.09
N ASP A 79 9.18 9.34 -8.41
CA ASP A 79 9.11 10.54 -9.24
C ASP A 79 7.64 11.00 -9.40
N GLU A 80 7.44 12.28 -9.74
CA GLU A 80 6.12 12.90 -9.96
C GLU A 80 5.49 12.40 -11.27
N GLU A 81 4.75 11.29 -11.19
CA GLU A 81 4.15 10.60 -12.34
C GLU A 81 2.84 9.90 -11.93
N GLU A 82 2.11 9.36 -12.91
CA GLU A 82 0.95 8.49 -12.67
C GLU A 82 1.41 7.06 -12.37
N TYR A 83 0.78 6.44 -11.36
CA TYR A 83 1.05 5.05 -10.99
C TYR A 83 -0.25 4.27 -10.78
N VAL A 84 -0.16 2.96 -10.95
CA VAL A 84 -1.26 2.03 -10.66
C VAL A 84 -0.83 1.04 -9.59
N LEU A 85 -1.58 0.98 -8.49
CA LEU A 85 -1.47 -0.08 -7.50
C LEU A 85 -2.49 -1.16 -7.84
N ARG A 86 -2.04 -2.41 -7.88
CA ARG A 86 -2.90 -3.59 -7.97
C ARG A 86 -2.82 -4.38 -6.67
N VAL A 87 -3.98 -4.62 -6.07
CA VAL A 87 -4.16 -5.37 -4.83
C VAL A 87 -4.84 -6.69 -5.18
N GLY A 88 -4.13 -7.80 -4.95
CA GLY A 88 -4.67 -9.15 -5.05
C GLY A 88 -4.70 -9.82 -3.68
N GLU A 89 -5.34 -11.00 -3.60
CA GLU A 89 -5.28 -11.87 -2.43
C GLU A 89 -4.67 -13.22 -2.83
N GLU A 90 -3.62 -13.64 -2.12
CA GLU A 90 -2.96 -14.92 -2.30
C GLU A 90 -2.75 -15.59 -0.93
N ASN A 91 -3.29 -16.80 -0.76
CA ASN A 91 -3.16 -17.59 0.46
C ASN A 91 -3.57 -16.84 1.75
N GLY A 92 -4.64 -16.04 1.69
CA GLY A 92 -5.15 -15.26 2.82
C GLY A 92 -4.28 -14.06 3.19
N ARG A 93 -3.44 -13.59 2.27
CA ARG A 93 -2.62 -12.37 2.39
C ARG A 93 -2.89 -11.48 1.19
N CYS A 94 -2.77 -10.17 1.38
CA CYS A 94 -2.83 -9.23 0.27
C CYS A 94 -1.48 -9.10 -0.40
N VAL A 95 -1.49 -8.95 -1.71
CA VAL A 95 -0.32 -8.74 -2.55
C VAL A 95 -0.52 -7.41 -3.28
N ILE A 96 0.35 -6.44 -3.02
CA ILE A 96 0.31 -5.10 -3.61
C ILE A 96 1.45 -4.99 -4.61
N THR A 97 1.12 -4.84 -5.88
CA THR A 97 2.09 -4.64 -6.97
C THR A 97 1.91 -3.23 -7.55
N PHE A 98 3.03 -2.57 -7.84
CA PHE A 98 3.06 -1.19 -8.35
C PHE A 98 3.41 -1.19 -9.84
N TYR A 99 2.75 -0.32 -10.59
CA TYR A 99 2.91 -0.16 -12.03
C TYR A 99 3.07 1.32 -12.39
N ASP A 100 3.78 1.59 -13.48
CA ASP A 100 3.87 2.92 -14.09
C ASP A 100 2.61 3.27 -14.92
N GLU A 101 2.60 4.47 -15.52
CA GLU A 101 1.53 4.97 -16.40
C GLU A 101 1.26 4.07 -17.63
N ASP A 102 2.27 3.33 -18.07
CA ASP A 102 2.21 2.41 -19.22
C ASP A 102 1.70 1.01 -18.82
N ASP A 103 1.25 0.82 -17.57
CA ASP A 103 0.83 -0.46 -17.01
C ASP A 103 1.97 -1.51 -16.94
N LYS A 104 3.22 -1.05 -16.83
CA LYS A 104 4.39 -1.91 -16.61
C LYS A 104 4.73 -1.96 -15.14
N ALA A 105 4.99 -3.16 -14.64
CA ALA A 105 5.38 -3.35 -13.25
C ALA A 105 6.68 -2.59 -12.93
N LEU A 106 6.70 -1.90 -11.78
CA LEU A 106 7.88 -1.17 -11.36
C LEU A 106 9.06 -2.13 -11.13
N PRO A 107 10.30 -1.70 -11.41
CA PRO A 107 11.49 -2.50 -11.13
C PRO A 107 11.60 -2.85 -9.65
N ALA A 108 12.15 -4.03 -9.34
CA ALA A 108 12.35 -4.48 -7.94
C ALA A 108 13.10 -3.45 -7.09
N ALA A 109 14.16 -2.83 -7.64
CA ALA A 109 14.92 -1.79 -6.93
C ALA A 109 14.08 -0.55 -6.58
N THR A 110 13.04 -0.24 -7.36
CA THR A 110 12.10 0.84 -7.07
C THR A 110 11.14 0.42 -5.96
N VAL A 111 10.58 -0.80 -6.04
CA VAL A 111 9.70 -1.36 -5.00
C VAL A 111 10.43 -1.47 -3.64
N ASP A 112 11.69 -1.89 -3.64
CA ASP A 112 12.54 -1.95 -2.44
C ASP A 112 12.72 -0.57 -1.77
N ARG A 113 12.82 0.49 -2.58
CA ARG A 113 12.93 1.87 -2.07
C ARG A 113 11.61 2.35 -1.48
N ILE A 114 10.49 2.06 -2.13
CA ILE A 114 9.14 2.39 -1.64
C ILE A 114 8.86 1.67 -0.32
N TYR A 115 9.31 0.41 -0.20
CA TYR A 115 8.94 -0.49 0.87
C TYR A 115 9.13 0.08 2.28
N SER A 116 10.25 0.76 2.54
CA SER A 116 10.55 1.27 3.90
C SER A 116 9.46 2.23 4.39
N GLY A 117 9.17 3.28 3.61
CA GLY A 117 8.16 4.27 3.98
C GLY A 117 6.75 3.72 3.90
N PHE A 118 6.46 2.98 2.84
CA PHE A 118 5.12 2.45 2.57
C PHE A 118 4.67 1.44 3.63
N SER A 119 5.54 0.51 4.02
CA SER A 119 5.23 -0.47 5.07
C SER A 119 5.00 0.19 6.43
N GLN A 120 5.78 1.22 6.78
CA GLN A 120 5.57 2.00 8.00
C GLN A 120 4.22 2.73 7.98
N ALA A 121 3.88 3.37 6.85
CA ALA A 121 2.62 4.09 6.69
C ALA A 121 1.42 3.13 6.76
N LEU A 122 1.47 2.01 6.03
CA LEU A 122 0.39 1.01 6.01
C LEU A 122 0.21 0.32 7.35
N SER A 123 1.32 -0.04 8.01
CA SER A 123 1.27 -0.67 9.34
C SER A 123 0.55 0.22 10.34
N ARG A 124 0.81 1.53 10.33
CA ARG A 124 0.15 2.50 11.20
C ARG A 124 -1.32 2.64 10.89
N GLU A 125 -1.67 2.77 9.61
CA GLU A 125 -3.06 2.89 9.18
C GLU A 125 -3.88 1.66 9.62
N LEU A 126 -3.36 0.44 9.37
CA LEU A 126 -4.04 -0.81 9.74
C LEU A 126 -4.13 -1.02 11.26
N SER A 127 -3.14 -0.53 12.02
CA SER A 127 -3.16 -0.59 13.49
C SER A 127 -4.23 0.34 14.09
N VAL A 128 -4.48 1.49 13.46
CA VAL A 128 -5.52 2.44 13.89
C VAL A 128 -6.90 1.89 13.58
N SER A 129 -7.13 1.38 12.36
CA SER A 129 -8.42 0.81 11.98
C SER A 129 -8.85 -0.38 12.84
N SER A 130 -7.88 -1.13 13.39
CA SER A 130 -8.15 -2.24 14.32
C SER A 130 -8.63 -1.79 15.71
N ASN A 131 -8.36 -0.54 16.10
CA ASN A 131 -8.70 0.00 17.43
C ASN A 131 -10.02 0.78 17.45
N GLU A 132 -10.61 1.13 16.31
CA GLU A 132 -11.88 1.86 16.24
C GLU A 132 -13.12 0.97 16.42
N GLU A 133 -12.97 -0.36 16.53
CA GLU A 133 -14.06 -1.30 16.88
C GLU A 133 -14.36 -1.38 18.40
N THR A 134 -13.69 -0.59 19.25
CA THR A 134 -13.97 -0.57 20.70
C THR A 134 -14.43 0.80 21.19
N VAL A 135 -15.62 1.23 20.80
CA VAL A 135 -16.40 2.23 21.54
C VAL A 135 -17.87 1.80 21.54
N ASP A 136 -18.25 1.09 22.61
CA ASP A 136 -19.65 0.90 23.06
C ASP A 136 -20.07 2.13 23.89
#